data_AF-A0A235I8I1-F1
#
_entry.id   AF-A0A235I8I1-F1
#
_cell.length_a   1.000
_cell.length_b   1.000
_cell.length_c   1.000
_cell.angle_alpha   90.00
_cell.angle_beta   90.00
_cell.angle_gamma   90.00
#
_symmetry.space_group_name_H-M   'P 1'
#
loop_
_entity.id
_entity.type
_entity.pdbx_description
1 polymer ?
#
loop_
_entity_poly.entity_id
_entity_poly.type
_entity_poly.pdbx_seq_one_letter_code
_entity_poly.pdbx_strand_id
1 'polypeptide(L)'
;MEFPSTCLESSYDVPITLINYVKRSREILVIDDPIAVSFLASDSYITNEEPKSLLSIPLLNQGKLIGILYLENRLTTGAFTRDRIEVLKLLTTQAAISLENAILYKNLAQAKESLEEYNHTLERKVQERTQ
;
A
#
# COMPACT_ATOMS: atom_id res chain seq x y z
N MET A 1 -4.06 14.52 7.00
CA MET A 1 -2.77 14.27 6.32
C MET A 1 -3.10 13.64 4.99
N GLU A 2 -2.89 14.36 3.89
CA GLU A 2 -2.87 13.73 2.57
C GLU A 2 -1.47 13.18 2.35
N PHE A 3 -1.36 11.87 2.12
CA PHE A 3 -0.10 11.28 1.71
C PHE A 3 0.06 11.57 0.21
N PRO A 4 1.23 12.09 -0.24
CA PRO A 4 1.47 12.24 -1.65
C PRO A 4 1.35 10.88 -2.33
N SER A 5 0.54 10.80 -3.38
CA SER A 5 0.32 9.56 -4.14
C SER A 5 0.95 9.68 -5.51
N THR A 6 1.83 8.76 -5.83
CA THR A 6 2.44 8.62 -7.16
C THR A 6 1.91 7.34 -7.78
N CYS A 7 1.64 7.36 -9.09
CA CYS A 7 1.33 6.14 -9.83
C CYS A 7 2.53 5.17 -9.71
N LEU A 8 2.28 3.91 -9.37
CA LEU A 8 3.34 2.91 -9.22
C LEU A 8 4.19 2.77 -10.49
N GLU A 9 3.55 2.84 -11.67
CA GLU A 9 4.25 2.73 -12.96
C GLU A 9 5.20 3.90 -13.25
N SER A 10 5.06 5.01 -12.52
CA SER A 10 5.91 6.19 -12.63
C SER A 10 6.76 6.42 -11.38
N SER A 11 6.78 5.46 -10.45
CA SER A 11 7.58 5.54 -9.23
C SER A 11 9.01 5.08 -9.49
N TYR A 12 9.96 5.78 -8.88
CA TYR A 12 11.38 5.41 -8.85
C TYR A 12 11.85 5.03 -7.44
N ASP A 13 10.91 4.92 -6.49
CA ASP A 13 11.23 4.76 -5.07
C ASP A 13 11.13 3.30 -4.60
N VAL A 14 10.63 2.40 -5.47
CA VAL A 14 10.42 0.98 -5.16
C VAL A 14 10.60 0.10 -6.42
N PRO A 15 10.97 -1.19 -6.24
CA PRO A 15 11.08 -2.14 -7.34
C PRO A 15 9.71 -2.59 -7.83
N ILE A 16 9.23 -1.98 -8.91
CA ILE A 16 7.88 -2.19 -9.48
C ILE A 16 7.62 -3.68 -9.77
N THR A 17 8.62 -4.41 -10.25
CA THR A 17 8.49 -5.83 -10.57
C THR A 17 8.15 -6.67 -9.34
N LEU A 18 8.81 -6.41 -8.21
CA LEU A 18 8.54 -7.07 -6.94
C LEU A 18 7.15 -6.72 -6.41
N ILE A 19 6.77 -5.44 -6.45
CA ILE A 19 5.46 -4.99 -5.99
C ILE A 19 4.34 -5.64 -6.81
N ASN A 20 4.47 -5.68 -8.14
CA ASN A 20 3.49 -6.32 -9.01
C ASN A 20 3.41 -7.84 -8.82
N TYR A 21 4.55 -8.49 -8.57
CA TYR A 21 4.58 -9.90 -8.23
C TYR A 21 3.76 -10.19 -6.97
N VAL A 22 4.04 -9.48 -5.87
CA VAL A 22 3.34 -9.65 -4.59
C VAL A 22 1.87 -9.25 -4.68
N LYS A 23 1.54 -8.20 -5.45
CA LYS A 23 0.16 -7.82 -5.74
C LYS A 23 -0.64 -8.97 -6.37
N ARG A 24 -0.02 -9.72 -7.28
CA ARG A 24 -0.66 -10.83 -8.01
C ARG A 24 -0.68 -12.11 -7.18
N SER A 25 0.42 -12.49 -6.55
CA SER A 25 0.51 -13.74 -5.77
C SER A 25 -0.20 -13.65 -4.42
N ARG A 26 -0.25 -12.45 -3.82
CA ARG A 26 -0.71 -12.21 -2.44
C ARG A 26 0.10 -13.00 -1.41
N GLU A 27 1.35 -13.31 -1.74
CA GLU A 27 2.28 -14.00 -0.85
C GLU A 27 3.37 -13.05 -0.36
N ILE A 28 3.86 -13.34 0.86
CA ILE A 28 5.02 -12.63 1.41
C ILE A 28 6.26 -13.13 0.69
N LEU A 29 7.06 -12.20 0.18
CA LEU A 29 8.32 -12.54 -0.47
C LEU A 29 9.50 -11.98 0.33
N VAL A 30 10.44 -12.86 0.62
CA VAL A 30 11.72 -12.56 1.30
C VAL A 30 12.82 -12.88 0.30
N ILE A 31 13.71 -11.92 0.05
CA ILE A 31 14.81 -12.09 -0.89
C ILE A 31 16.09 -11.67 -0.20
N ASP A 32 16.99 -12.63 -0.01
CA ASP A 32 18.26 -12.41 0.68
C ASP A 32 19.36 -11.86 -0.21
N ASP A 33 19.21 -11.99 -1.54
CA ASP A 33 20.07 -11.39 -2.57
C ASP A 33 19.23 -11.06 -3.83
N PRO A 34 18.80 -9.80 -3.99
CA PRO A 34 17.94 -9.40 -5.11
C PRO A 34 18.57 -9.52 -6.50
N ILE A 35 19.90 -9.35 -6.59
CA ILE A 35 20.63 -9.40 -7.87
C ILE A 35 20.72 -10.85 -8.37
N ALA A 36 20.75 -11.82 -7.45
CA ALA A 36 20.73 -13.24 -7.80
C ALA A 36 19.35 -13.74 -8.31
N VAL A 37 18.28 -12.96 -8.14
CA VAL A 37 16.92 -13.35 -8.53
C VAL A 37 16.64 -12.90 -9.97
N SER A 38 16.59 -13.87 -10.89
CA SER A 38 16.48 -13.62 -12.34
C SER A 38 15.36 -12.68 -12.76
N PHE A 39 14.18 -12.75 -12.15
CA PHE A 39 13.06 -11.87 -12.55
C PHE A 39 13.19 -10.44 -12.01
N LEU A 40 14.07 -10.21 -11.03
CA LEU A 40 14.34 -8.88 -10.44
C LEU A 40 15.62 -8.25 -10.99
N ALA A 41 16.52 -9.05 -11.55
CA ALA A 41 17.81 -8.58 -12.07
C ALA A 41 17.68 -7.54 -13.21
N SER A 42 16.52 -7.46 -13.88
CA SER A 42 16.23 -6.47 -14.92
C SER A 42 15.39 -5.28 -14.43
N ASP A 43 15.01 -5.24 -13.15
CA ASP A 43 14.27 -4.12 -12.58
C ASP A 43 15.23 -2.93 -12.35
N SER A 44 14.87 -1.77 -12.91
CA SER A 44 15.74 -0.57 -12.88
C SER A 44 16.05 -0.09 -11.47
N TYR A 45 15.12 -0.26 -10.52
CA TYR A 45 15.35 0.11 -9.14
C TYR A 45 16.42 -0.80 -8.51
N ILE A 46 16.32 -2.11 -8.74
CA ILE A 46 17.26 -3.10 -8.20
C ILE A 46 18.67 -2.87 -8.73
N THR A 47 18.81 -2.54 -10.01
CA THR A 47 20.12 -2.25 -10.62
C THR A 47 20.72 -0.94 -10.14
N ASN A 48 19.90 0.05 -9.78
CA ASN A 48 20.38 1.37 -9.38
C ASN A 48 20.69 1.47 -7.88
N GLU A 49 19.80 0.92 -7.05
CA GLU A 49 19.90 1.02 -5.58
C GLU A 49 20.65 -0.15 -4.95
N GLU A 50 20.83 -1.25 -5.68
CA GLU A 50 21.52 -2.49 -5.27
C GLU A 50 21.21 -2.94 -3.83
N PRO A 51 19.93 -3.08 -3.45
CA PRO A 51 19.56 -3.51 -2.11
C PRO A 51 20.13 -4.90 -1.81
N LYS A 52 20.59 -5.13 -0.58
CA LYS A 52 21.19 -6.40 -0.15
C LYS A 52 20.16 -7.40 0.32
N SER A 53 19.02 -6.97 0.84
CA SER A 53 17.90 -7.86 1.10
C SER A 53 16.58 -7.10 1.04
N LEU A 54 15.52 -7.80 0.64
CA LEU A 54 14.18 -7.26 0.43
C LEU A 54 13.13 -8.09 1.16
N LEU A 55 12.11 -7.41 1.65
CA LEU A 55 10.90 -8.02 2.18
C LEU A 55 9.69 -7.26 1.62
N SER A 56 8.75 -8.00 1.06
CA SER A 56 7.49 -7.45 0.58
C SER A 56 6.32 -8.24 1.17
N ILE A 57 5.44 -7.56 1.89
CA ILE A 57 4.30 -8.14 2.61
C ILE A 57 3.00 -7.55 2.05
N PRO A 58 2.08 -8.38 1.52
CA PRO A 58 0.75 -7.93 1.18
C PRO A 58 -0.07 -7.68 2.46
N LEU A 59 -0.67 -6.49 2.56
CA LEU A 59 -1.58 -6.13 3.65
C LEU A 59 -2.98 -6.61 3.26
N LEU A 60 -3.38 -7.76 3.82
CA LEU A 60 -4.67 -8.39 3.54
C LEU A 60 -5.63 -8.18 4.72
N ASN A 61 -6.87 -7.81 4.42
CA ASN A 61 -7.97 -7.94 5.37
C ASN A 61 -9.11 -8.72 4.71
N GLN A 62 -9.57 -9.80 5.34
CA GLN A 62 -10.63 -10.68 4.80
C GLN A 62 -10.39 -11.11 3.33
N GLY A 63 -9.13 -11.35 2.95
CA GLY A 63 -8.74 -11.75 1.58
C GLY A 63 -8.67 -10.62 0.56
N LYS A 64 -9.04 -9.38 0.93
CA LYS A 64 -8.88 -8.18 0.12
C LYS A 64 -7.50 -7.57 0.36
N LEU A 65 -6.80 -7.25 -0.74
CA LEU A 65 -5.53 -6.52 -0.69
C LEU A 65 -5.80 -5.04 -0.45
N ILE A 66 -5.37 -4.54 0.70
CA ILE A 66 -5.50 -3.13 1.11
C ILE A 66 -4.24 -2.34 0.75
N GLY A 67 -3.08 -2.99 0.72
CA GLY A 67 -1.81 -2.37 0.39
C GLY A 67 -0.66 -3.36 0.36
N ILE A 68 0.56 -2.88 0.14
CA ILE A 68 1.79 -3.67 0.18
C ILE A 68 2.81 -2.91 1.02
N LEU A 69 3.41 -3.59 1.99
CA LEU A 69 4.54 -3.08 2.75
C LEU A 69 5.84 -3.59 2.10
N TYR A 70 6.66 -2.67 1.61
CA TYR A 70 7.99 -2.94 1.09
C TYR A 70 9.05 -2.46 2.07
N LEU A 71 10.01 -3.33 2.39
CA LEU A 71 11.17 -3.03 3.22
C LEU A 71 12.43 -3.51 2.51
N GLU A 72 13.50 -2.74 2.65
CA GLU A 72 14.82 -3.09 2.11
C GLU A 72 15.91 -2.89 3.14
N ASN A 73 17.02 -3.60 2.96
CA ASN A 73 18.24 -3.41 3.71
C ASN A 73 19.42 -3.36 2.75
N ARG A 74 20.24 -2.31 2.85
CA ARG A 74 21.39 -2.07 1.98
C ARG A 74 22.73 -2.54 2.58
N LEU A 75 22.73 -2.95 3.85
CA LEU A 75 23.94 -3.26 4.61
C LEU A 75 24.23 -4.76 4.70
N THR A 76 23.20 -5.61 4.66
CA THR A 76 23.37 -7.04 4.90
C THR A 76 22.35 -7.87 4.13
N THR A 77 22.82 -8.98 3.57
CA THR A 77 21.98 -10.05 3.02
C THR A 77 21.30 -10.80 4.17
N GLY A 78 20.14 -11.42 3.93
CA GLY A 78 19.47 -12.19 4.99
C GLY A 78 18.97 -11.38 6.18
N ALA A 79 18.73 -10.06 6.03
CA ALA A 79 18.34 -9.20 7.16
C ALA A 79 16.96 -9.54 7.74
N PHE A 80 16.11 -10.22 6.97
CA PHE A 80 14.74 -10.58 7.33
C PHE A 80 14.67 -12.05 7.76
N THR A 81 15.15 -12.33 8.98
CA THR A 81 15.08 -13.68 9.55
C THR A 81 13.64 -14.12 9.82
N ARG A 82 13.43 -15.43 9.98
CA ARG A 82 12.10 -16.01 10.27
C ARG A 82 11.41 -15.35 11.46
N ASP A 83 12.10 -15.19 12.57
CA ASP A 83 11.54 -14.59 13.80
C ASP A 83 11.10 -13.14 13.57
N ARG A 84 11.90 -12.36 12.83
CA ARG A 84 11.55 -10.98 12.45
C ARG A 84 10.33 -10.94 11.55
N ILE A 85 10.23 -11.87 10.61
CA ILE A 85 9.08 -12.00 9.71
C ILE A 85 7.81 -12.33 10.50
N GLU A 86 7.88 -13.21 11.50
CA GLU A 86 6.71 -13.55 12.32
C GLU A 86 6.18 -12.33 13.10
N VAL A 87 7.06 -11.53 13.69
CA VAL A 87 6.68 -10.26 14.33
C VAL A 87 6.10 -9.29 13.31
N LEU A 88 6.75 -9.12 12.15
CA LEU A 88 6.26 -8.24 11.09
C LEU A 88 4.90 -8.66 10.55
N LYS A 89 4.62 -9.96 10.41
CA LYS A 89 3.31 -10.51 10.03
C LYS A 89 2.22 -10.09 11.02
N LEU A 90 2.50 -10.17 12.32
CA LEU A 90 1.55 -9.74 13.35
C LEU A 90 1.26 -8.24 13.24
N LEU A 91 2.32 -7.42 13.12
CA LEU A 91 2.20 -5.97 12.99
C LEU A 91 1.46 -5.56 11.72
N THR A 92 1.78 -6.19 10.59
CA THR A 92 1.14 -5.90 9.29
C THR A 92 -0.32 -6.33 9.26
N THR A 93 -0.70 -7.39 9.97
CA THR A 93 -2.12 -7.77 10.13
C THR A 93 -2.90 -6.66 10.82
N GLN A 94 -2.38 -6.13 11.93
CA GLN A 94 -3.02 -5.02 12.65
C GLN A 94 -3.01 -3.72 11.85
N ALA A 95 -1.92 -3.47 11.10
CA ALA A 95 -1.83 -2.32 10.21
C ALA A 95 -2.85 -2.39 9.08
N ALA A 96 -3.09 -3.57 8.48
CA ALA A 96 -4.08 -3.76 7.43
C ALA A 96 -5.50 -3.42 7.92
N ILE A 97 -5.87 -3.93 9.10
CA ILE A 97 -7.17 -3.64 9.74
C ILE A 97 -7.30 -2.13 10.01
N SER A 98 -6.28 -1.53 10.63
CA SER A 98 -6.28 -0.11 11.00
C SER A 98 -6.36 0.79 9.76
N LEU A 99 -5.64 0.44 8.70
CA LEU A 99 -5.65 1.18 7.44
C LEU A 99 -7.01 1.09 6.75
N GLU A 100 -7.63 -0.09 6.69
CA GLU A 100 -8.96 -0.22 6.12
C GLU A 100 -10.00 0.57 6.93
N ASN A 101 -9.94 0.52 8.26
CA ASN A 101 -10.80 1.34 9.10
C ASN A 101 -10.61 2.83 8.82
N ALA A 102 -9.37 3.32 8.76
CA ALA A 102 -9.08 4.72 8.47
C ALA A 102 -9.63 5.15 7.10
N ILE A 103 -9.51 4.31 6.07
CA ILE A 103 -10.07 4.56 4.73
C ILE A 103 -11.60 4.58 4.78
N LEU A 104 -12.23 3.63 5.47
CA LEU A 104 -13.69 3.57 5.63
C LEU A 104 -14.22 4.82 6.33
N TYR A 105 -13.61 5.25 7.43
CA TYR A 105 -13.99 6.46 8.15
C TYR A 105 -13.81 7.71 7.28
N LYS A 106 -12.71 7.81 6.52
CA LYS A 106 -12.49 8.92 5.59
C LYS A 106 -13.60 8.99 4.53
N ASN A 107 -13.92 7.87 3.89
CA ASN A 107 -14.94 7.81 2.86
C ASN A 107 -16.34 8.14 3.42
N LEU A 108 -16.64 7.66 4.63
CA LEU A 108 -17.90 7.97 5.31
C LEU A 108 -18.04 9.47 5.61
N ALA A 109 -16.97 10.11 6.09
CA ALA A 109 -16.95 11.54 6.35
C ALA A 109 -17.19 12.36 5.07
N GLN A 110 -16.52 12.00 3.96
CA GLN A 110 -16.70 12.64 2.66
C GLN A 110 -18.12 12.46 2.11
N ALA A 111 -18.67 11.25 2.19
CA ALA A 111 -20.04 10.99 1.74
C ALA A 111 -21.08 11.77 2.54
N LYS A 112 -20.87 11.92 3.86
CA LYS A 112 -21.74 12.73 4.72
C LYS A 112 -21.69 14.20 4.31
N GLU A 113 -20.51 14.76 4.11
CA GLU A 113 -20.31 16.16 3.67
C GLU A 113 -21.03 16.42 2.34
N SER A 114 -20.83 15.57 1.33
CA SER A 114 -21.52 15.70 0.03
C SER A 114 -23.04 15.61 0.15
N LEU A 115 -23.56 14.80 1.07
CA LEU A 115 -25.01 14.68 1.29
C LEU A 115 -25.58 15.94 1.96
N GLU A 116 -24.87 16.52 2.92
CA GLU A 116 -25.26 17.78 3.57
C GLU A 116 -25.28 18.94 2.58
N GLU A 117 -24.26 19.05 1.71
CA GLU A 117 -24.20 20.04 0.63
C GLU A 117 -25.38 19.89 -0.36
N TYR A 118 -25.71 18.65 -0.72
CA TYR A 118 -26.80 18.37 -1.64
C TYR A 118 -28.16 18.76 -1.04
N ASN A 119 -28.41 18.39 0.22
CA ASN A 119 -29.62 18.77 0.94
C ASN A 119 -29.77 20.30 1.02
N HIS A 120 -28.71 21.01 1.38
CA HIS A 120 -28.76 22.46 1.49
C HIS A 120 -29.04 23.14 0.13
N THR A 121 -28.46 22.58 -0.94
CA THR A 121 -28.74 23.03 -2.32
C THR A 121 -30.20 22.80 -2.71
N LEU A 122 -30.78 21.66 -2.34
CA LEU A 122 -32.18 21.37 -2.60
C LEU A 122 -33.12 22.31 -1.85
N GLU A 123 -32.87 22.55 -0.57
CA GLU A 123 -33.66 23.48 0.24
C GLU A 123 -33.71 24.88 -0.37
N ARG A 124 -32.55 25.40 -0.83
CA ARG A 124 -32.47 26.69 -1.53
C ARG A 124 -33.32 26.69 -2.81
N LYS A 125 -33.22 25.63 -3.63
CA LYS A 125 -34.00 25.52 -4.87
C LYS A 125 -35.51 25.40 -4.62
N VAL A 126 -35.90 24.75 -3.53
CA VAL A 126 -37.32 24.66 -3.13
C VAL A 126 -37.84 26.03 -2.72
N GLN A 127 -37.08 26.79 -1.94
CA GLN A 127 -37.45 28.16 -1.56
C GLN A 127 -37.57 29.09 -2.77
N GLU A 128 -36.65 29.01 -3.72
CA GLU A 128 -36.66 29.82 -4.96
C GLU A 128 -37.84 29.53 -5.89
N ARG A 129 -38.41 28.32 -5.85
CA ARG A 129 -39.58 27.94 -6.68
C ARG A 129 -40.92 28.23 -6.02
N THR A 130 -40.94 28.53 -4.72
CA THR A 130 -42.17 28.71 -3.95
C THR A 130 -42.52 30.20 -3.77
N GLN A 131 -41.67 31.10 -4.27
CA GLN A 131 -41.98 32.53 -4.51
C GLN A 131 -42.40 32.74 -5.97
#